data_AF-A0A835H7V6-F1
#
_entry.id   AF-A0A835H7V6-F1
#
_cell.length_a   1.000
_cell.length_b   1.000
_cell.length_c   1.000
_cell.angle_alpha   90.00
_cell.angle_beta   90.00
_cell.angle_gamma   90.00
#
_symmetry.space_group_name_H-M   'P 1'
#
loop_
_entity.id
_entity.type
_entity.pdbx_description
1 polymer ?
#
loop_
_entity_poly.entity_id
_entity_poly.type
_entity_poly.pdbx_seq_one_letter_code
_entity_poly.pdbx_strand_id
1 'polypeptide(L)' 'MGAVTASVIAIAGLILGWITMEIACKPCLDKGREAIDRSLDPNYDPDDRDNSIHAPLNPNPDGQPQPEA' A
#
# COMPACT_ATOMS: atom_id res chain seq x y z
N MET A 1 16.61 -47.24 2.28
CA MET A 1 16.94 -45.99 1.55
C MET A 1 15.70 -45.15 1.24
N GLY A 2 14.64 -45.69 0.61
CA GLY A 2 13.50 -44.89 0.12
C GLY A 2 12.65 -44.15 1.17
N ALA A 3 12.47 -44.69 2.37
CA ALA A 3 11.67 -44.05 3.41
C ALA A 3 12.28 -42.71 3.89
N VAL A 4 13.61 -42.66 4.07
CA VAL A 4 14.33 -41.46 4.51
C VAL A 4 14.23 -40.36 3.45
N THR A 5 14.41 -40.71 2.18
CA THR A 5 14.28 -39.77 1.07
C THR A 5 12.87 -39.19 0.97
N ALA A 6 11.83 -40.03 1.13
CA ALA A 6 10.45 -39.58 1.14
C ALA A 6 10.15 -38.60 2.31
N SER A 7 10.66 -38.89 3.50
CA SER A 7 10.51 -38.01 4.66
C SER A 7 11.15 -36.64 4.44
N VAL A 8 12.35 -36.60 3.85
CA VAL A 8 13.05 -35.34 3.55
C VAL A 8 12.26 -34.49 2.54
N ILE A 9 11.76 -35.12 1.47
CA ILE A 9 10.95 -34.42 0.46
C ILE A 9 9.65 -33.88 1.07
N ALA A 10 8.98 -34.67 1.91
CA ALA A 10 7.75 -34.25 2.58
C ALA A 10 7.97 -33.02 3.49
N ILE A 11 9.04 -33.03 4.30
CA ILE A 11 9.37 -31.91 5.19
C ILE A 11 9.75 -30.67 4.37
N ALA A 12 10.56 -30.82 3.32
CA ALA A 12 10.91 -29.72 2.44
C ALA A 12 9.67 -29.11 1.77
N GLY A 13 8.73 -29.93 1.30
CA GLY A 13 7.46 -29.48 0.73
C GLY A 13 6.59 -28.74 1.75
N LEU A 14 6.52 -29.21 2.99
CA LEU A 14 5.79 -28.55 4.08
C LEU A 14 6.36 -27.16 4.41
N ILE A 15 7.68 -27.05 4.52
CA ILE A 15 8.35 -25.77 4.79
C ILE A 15 8.16 -24.80 3.62
N LEU A 16 8.37 -25.26 2.38
CA LEU A 16 8.18 -24.42 1.19
C LEU A 16 6.72 -24.00 1.00
N GLY A 17 5.77 -24.90 1.25
CA GLY A 17 4.34 -24.59 1.24
C GLY A 17 3.97 -23.56 2.30
N TRP A 18 4.51 -23.69 3.51
CA TRP A 18 4.31 -22.73 4.60
C TRP A 18 4.87 -21.35 4.27
N ILE A 19 6.11 -21.26 3.79
CA ILE A 19 6.74 -20.00 3.39
C ILE A 19 5.95 -19.35 2.25
N THR A 20 5.52 -20.13 1.26
CA THR A 20 4.70 -19.63 0.14
C THR A 20 3.36 -19.09 0.64
N MET A 21 2.72 -19.80 1.56
CA MET A 21 1.48 -19.35 2.20
C MET A 21 1.68 -18.03 2.95
N GLU A 22 2.78 -17.86 3.67
CA GLU A 22 3.09 -16.59 4.34
C GLU A 22 3.36 -15.45 3.36
N ILE A 23 4.09 -15.69 2.25
CA ILE A 23 4.39 -14.67 1.24
C ILE A 23 3.13 -14.27 0.45
N ALA A 24 2.19 -15.19 0.23
CA ALA A 24 0.91 -14.86 -0.38
C ALA A 24 -0.01 -14.10 0.60
N CYS A 25 0.00 -14.46 1.89
CA CYS A 25 -0.91 -13.89 2.88
C CYS A 25 -0.41 -12.57 3.49
N LYS A 26 0.90 -12.35 3.69
CA LYS A 26 1.46 -11.09 4.23
C LYS A 26 1.07 -9.84 3.45
N PRO A 27 1.35 -9.73 2.14
CA PRO A 27 1.04 -8.53 1.37
C PRO A 27 -0.46 -8.34 1.18
N CYS A 28 -1.28 -9.36 1.41
CA CYS A 28 -2.74 -9.26 1.41
C CYS A 28 -3.29 -8.78 2.77
N LEU A 29 -2.72 -9.24 3.89
CA LEU A 29 -3.10 -8.81 5.24
C LEU A 29 -2.66 -7.39 5.55
N ASP A 30 -1.48 -6.98 5.10
CA ASP A 30 -0.98 -5.61 5.29
C ASP A 30 -1.84 -4.62 4.49
N LYS A 31 -2.17 -4.95 3.23
CA LYS A 31 -3.12 -4.16 2.43
C LYS A 31 -4.53 -4.15 3.03
N GLY A 32 -4.97 -5.27 3.61
CA GLY A 32 -6.24 -5.36 4.33
C GLY A 32 -6.27 -4.47 5.57
N ARG A 33 -5.17 -4.44 6.35
CA ARG A 33 -5.03 -3.53 7.50
C ARG A 33 -4.98 -2.07 7.08
N GLU A 34 -4.20 -1.73 6.07
CA GLU A 34 -4.12 -0.36 5.54
C GLU A 34 -5.49 0.12 5.04
N ALA A 35 -6.25 -0.74 4.35
CA ALA A 35 -7.60 -0.42 3.90
C ALA A 35 -8.59 -0.22 5.06
N ILE A 36 -8.47 -1.02 6.13
CA ILE A 36 -9.30 -0.88 7.33
C ILE A 36 -8.95 0.42 8.08
N ASP A 37 -7.66 0.74 8.23
CA ASP A 37 -7.19 1.94 8.92
C ASP A 37 -7.62 3.21 8.16
N ARG A 38 -7.45 3.22 6.83
CA ARG A 38 -7.98 4.27 5.94
C ARG A 38 -9.50 4.43 6.04
N SER A 39 -10.25 3.35 6.24
CA SER A 39 -11.71 3.42 6.35
C SER A 39 -12.21 3.89 7.72
N LEU A 40 -11.36 3.83 8.75
CA LEU A 40 -11.69 4.21 10.13
C LEU A 40 -11.14 5.60 10.50
N ASP A 41 -10.25 6.17 9.69
CA ASP A 41 -9.78 7.54 9.85
C ASP A 41 -10.78 8.54 9.23
N PRO A 42 -11.48 9.35 10.05
CA PRO A 42 -12.45 10.32 9.58
C PRO A 42 -11.85 11.53 8.86
N ASN A 43 -10.53 11.73 8.94
CA ASN A 43 -9.82 12.79 8.22
C ASN A 43 -9.20 12.29 6.91
N TYR A 44 -9.45 11.04 6.56
CA TYR A 44 -8.89 10.46 5.35
C TYR A 44 -9.55 11.04 4.10
N ASP A 45 -8.85 11.90 3.36
CA ASP A 45 -9.32 12.38 2.05
C ASP A 45 -8.71 11.57 0.89
N PRO A 46 -9.51 11.00 -0.03
CA PRO A 46 -9.01 10.37 -1.24
C PRO A 46 -8.18 11.23 -2.20
N ASP A 47 -8.19 12.55 -2.09
CA ASP A 47 -7.43 13.45 -2.97
C ASP A 47 -6.05 13.89 -2.42
N ASP A 48 -5.81 13.78 -1.10
CA ASP A 48 -4.53 14.08 -0.43
C ASP A 48 -3.34 13.21 -0.89
N ARG A 49 -3.63 12.08 -1.54
CA ARG A 49 -2.59 11.23 -2.16
C ARG A 49 -1.92 11.91 -3.36
N ASP A 50 -2.56 12.92 -3.91
CA ASP A 50 -2.09 13.70 -5.03
C ASP A 50 -1.84 15.15 -4.58
N ASN A 51 -0.86 15.33 -3.68
CA ASN A 51 -0.25 16.64 -3.36
C ASN A 51 0.31 17.37 -4.63
N SER A 52 0.23 16.74 -5.81
CA SER A 52 0.46 17.33 -7.13
C SER A 52 -0.68 18.23 -7.63
N ILE A 53 -1.90 18.09 -7.11
CA ILE A 53 -3.07 18.86 -7.53
C ILE A 53 -3.40 19.95 -6.50
N HIS A 54 -2.37 20.63 -6.00
CA HIS A 54 -2.55 22.05 -5.65
C HIS A 54 -2.63 22.85 -6.96
N ALA A 55 -3.70 22.64 -7.72
CA ALA A 55 -4.08 23.60 -8.74
C ALA A 55 -4.42 24.90 -7.98
N PRO A 56 -3.72 26.02 -8.21
CA PRO A 56 -4.03 27.26 -7.54
C PRO A 56 -5.48 27.62 -7.84
N LEU A 57 -6.33 27.65 -6.81
CA LEU A 57 -7.75 28.02 -6.90
C LEU A 57 -7.98 29.48 -7.32
N ASN A 58 -6.90 30.21 -7.60
CA ASN A 58 -6.93 31.52 -8.22
C ASN A 58 -5.84 31.61 -9.30
N PRO A 59 -6.12 31.25 -10.56
CA PRO A 59 -5.34 31.80 -11.67
C PRO A 59 -5.66 33.29 -11.65
N ASN A 60 -4.76 34.10 -11.09
CA ASN A 60 -4.87 35.56 -11.19
C ASN A 60 -5.05 35.90 -12.68
N PRO A 61 -6.22 36.40 -13.13
CA PRO A 61 -6.46 36.53 -14.56
C PRO A 61 -5.64 37.67 -15.17
N ASP A 62 -5.20 38.62 -14.35
CA ASP A 62 -4.73 39.89 -14.87
C ASP A 62 -3.42 40.31 -14.20
N GLY A 63 -2.36 40.37 -15.01
CA GLY A 63 -1.10 41.03 -14.67
C GLY A 63 -1.30 42.53 -14.51
N GLN A 64 -1.85 42.95 -13.37
CA GLN A 64 -1.99 44.36 -13.03
C GLN A 64 -0.96 44.75 -11.95
N PRO A 65 -0.16 45.81 -12.18
CA PRO A 65 0.81 46.28 -11.19
C PRO A 65 0.11 46.70 -9.89
N GLN A 66 0.58 46.20 -8.75
CA GLN A 66 0.16 46.65 -7.43
C GLN A 66 0.58 48.11 -7.24
N PRO A 67 -0.32 49.05 -6.89
CA PRO A 67 0.10 50.38 -6.49
C PRO A 67 0.59 50.35 -5.05
N GLU A 68 1.81 50.84 -4.86
CA GLU A 68 2.42 51.13 -3.56
C GLU A 68 1.57 52.15 -2.79
N ALA A 69 1.38 51.89 -1.50
CA ALA A 69 0.91 52.84 -0.49
C ALA A 69 1.88 52.82 0.69
#